data_AF-A0A7X9F9E2-F1
#
_entry.id   AF-A0A7X9F9E2-F1
#
_cell.length_a   1.000
_cell.length_b   1.000
_cell.length_c   1.000
_cell.angle_alpha   90.00
_cell.angle_beta   90.00
_cell.angle_gamma   90.00
#
_symmetry.space_group_name_H-M   'P 1'
#
loop_
_entity.id
_entity.type
_entity.pdbx_description
1 polymer ?
#
loop_
_entity_poly.entity_id
_entity_poly.type
_entity_poly.pdbx_seq_one_letter_code
_entity_poly.pdbx_strand_id
1 'polypeptide(L)'
;MLILRVLILYTLPLLHGVHLSVMNIGQAPGSDTMKVSLRMNHEDFAADFRLYDPAFRPGLEKGNIIVPEESICRYINEKVKIYVNRKLLKGIL
;
A
#
# COMPACT_ATOMS: atom_id res chain seq x y z
N MET A 1 -27.45 -24.87 -5.18
CA MET A 1 -26.42 -24.50 -4.17
C MET A 1 -25.01 -24.31 -4.73
N LEU A 2 -24.66 -24.81 -5.93
CA LEU A 2 -23.32 -24.62 -6.54
C LEU A 2 -23.05 -23.15 -6.92
N ILE A 3 -24.05 -22.47 -7.50
CA ILE A 3 -23.93 -21.10 -8.02
C ILE A 3 -23.66 -20.07 -6.89
N LEU A 4 -24.32 -20.20 -5.74
CA LEU A 4 -24.10 -19.32 -4.58
C LEU A 4 -22.66 -19.44 -4.03
N ARG A 5 -22.11 -20.67 -3.99
CA ARG A 5 -20.74 -20.92 -3.54
C ARG A 5 -19.69 -20.31 -4.48
N VAL A 6 -19.95 -20.36 -5.79
CA VAL A 6 -19.10 -19.74 -6.81
C VAL A 6 -19.11 -18.22 -6.69
N LEU A 7 -20.28 -17.61 -6.51
CA LEU A 7 -20.41 -16.16 -6.32
C LEU A 7 -19.69 -15.66 -5.06
N ILE A 8 -19.77 -16.39 -3.94
CA ILE A 8 -19.07 -16.06 -2.69
C ILE A 8 -17.54 -16.05 -2.91
N LEU A 9 -17.00 -17.00 -3.67
CA LEU A 9 -15.57 -17.06 -4.00
C LEU A 9 -15.09 -15.85 -4.80
N TYR A 10 -15.92 -15.30 -5.68
CA TYR A 10 -15.59 -14.09 -6.44
C TYR A 10 -15.71 -12.81 -5.61
N THR A 11 -16.48 -12.81 -4.52
CA THR A 11 -16.62 -11.64 -3.63
C THR A 11 -15.57 -11.56 -2.52
N LEU A 12 -14.94 -12.68 -2.13
CA LEU A 12 -13.90 -12.73 -1.09
C LEU A 12 -12.64 -11.88 -1.40
N PRO A 13 -12.16 -11.78 -2.66
CA PRO A 13 -11.06 -10.89 -3.02
C PRO A 13 -11.42 -9.40 -2.88
N LEU A 14 -12.70 -9.03 -3.03
CA LEU A 14 -13.15 -7.64 -2.86
C LEU A 14 -13.07 -7.18 -1.40
N LEU A 15 -12.96 -8.12 -0.46
CA LEU A 15 -12.80 -7.85 0.98
C LEU A 15 -11.33 -7.83 1.42
N HIS A 16 -10.37 -8.16 0.54
CA HIS A 16 -8.94 -7.93 0.77
C HIS A 16 -8.63 -6.46 0.46
N GLY A 17 -9.21 -5.57 1.26
CA GLY A 17 -8.89 -4.15 1.19
C GLY A 17 -7.38 -4.00 1.36
N VAL A 18 -6.75 -3.27 0.45
CA VAL A 18 -5.36 -2.86 0.55
C VAL A 18 -5.16 -2.18 1.92
N HIS A 19 -4.57 -2.89 2.89
CA HIS A 19 -4.49 -2.43 4.28
C HIS A 19 -3.30 -1.49 4.45
N LEU A 20 -3.45 -0.23 4.03
CA LEU A 20 -2.53 0.84 4.41
C LEU A 20 -3.04 1.53 5.69
N SER A 21 -2.24 1.47 6.74
CA SER A 21 -2.55 2.06 8.05
C SER A 21 -1.56 3.16 8.40
N VAL A 22 -2.07 4.26 8.96
CA VAL A 22 -1.22 5.28 9.58
C VAL A 22 -0.85 4.82 10.99
N MET A 23 0.44 4.67 11.25
CA MET A 23 0.95 4.20 12.53
C MET A 23 1.25 5.34 13.49
N ASN A 24 1.85 6.42 12.97
CA ASN A 24 2.24 7.58 13.77
C ASN A 24 2.28 8.83 12.91
N ILE A 25 1.95 9.97 13.52
CA ILE A 25 2.12 11.30 12.97
C ILE A 25 2.90 12.12 14.01
N GLY A 26 4.14 12.44 13.69
CA GLY A 26 5.02 13.24 14.53
C GLY A 26 5.29 14.60 13.91
N GLN A 27 5.11 15.67 14.68
CA GLN A 27 5.53 17.02 14.29
C GLN A 27 6.29 17.63 15.47
N ALA A 28 7.55 18.04 15.24
CA ALA A 28 8.31 18.72 16.27
C ALA A 28 7.73 20.13 16.52
N PRO A 29 7.74 20.64 17.76
CA PRO A 29 7.28 22.00 18.04
C PRO A 29 8.04 23.02 17.18
N GLY A 30 7.31 23.89 16.49
CA GLY A 30 7.88 24.89 15.59
C GLY A 30 8.30 24.38 14.20
N SER A 31 8.15 23.09 13.90
CA SER A 31 8.43 22.52 12.58
C SER A 31 7.29 22.77 11.59
N ASP A 32 7.64 23.17 10.37
CA ASP A 32 6.74 23.22 9.21
C ASP A 32 6.62 21.87 8.49
N THR A 33 7.45 20.89 8.88
CA THR A 33 7.42 19.51 8.36
C THR A 33 6.81 18.53 9.36
N MET A 34 6.21 17.47 8.83
CA MET A 34 5.54 16.41 9.60
C MET A 34 6.04 15.05 9.14
N LYS A 35 6.38 14.17 10.09
CA LYS A 35 6.77 12.79 9.85
C LYS A 35 5.55 11.89 9.96
N VAL A 36 5.22 11.17 8.90
CA VAL A 36 4.12 10.19 8.88
C VAL A 36 4.72 8.80 8.74
N SER A 37 4.38 7.90 9.65
CA SER A 37 4.75 6.49 9.58
C SER A 37 3.57 5.69 9.08
N LEU A 38 3.77 4.95 7.99
CA LEU A 38 2.75 4.11 7.37
C LEU A 38 3.13 2.64 7.53
N ARG A 39 2.12 1.76 7.59
CA ARG A 39 2.29 0.31 7.58
C ARG A 39 1.37 -0.29 6.52
N MET A 40 1.93 -1.22 5.76
CA MET A 40 1.22 -1.97 4.74
C MET A 40 1.71 -3.42 4.77
N ASN A 41 0.82 -4.39 4.59
CA ASN A 41 1.26 -5.78 4.45
C ASN A 41 1.97 -5.96 3.11
N HIS A 42 2.98 -6.82 3.10
CA HIS A 42 3.81 -7.03 1.92
C HIS A 42 3.01 -7.66 0.75
N GLU A 43 2.08 -8.55 1.06
CA GLU A 43 1.19 -9.18 0.08
C GLU A 43 0.20 -8.18 -0.51
N ASP A 44 -0.39 -7.30 0.32
CA ASP A 44 -1.28 -6.23 -0.13
C ASP A 44 -0.53 -5.26 -1.05
N PHE A 45 0.72 -4.92 -0.70
CA PHE A 45 1.57 -4.09 -1.56
C PHE A 45 1.78 -4.77 -2.91
N ALA A 46 2.20 -6.04 -2.93
CA ALA A 46 2.52 -6.73 -4.16
C ALA A 46 1.29 -6.91 -5.05
N ALA A 47 0.12 -7.16 -4.44
CA ALA A 47 -1.15 -7.25 -5.16
C ALA A 47 -1.53 -5.93 -5.83
N ASP A 48 -1.50 -4.81 -5.09
CA ASP A 48 -1.86 -3.50 -5.64
C ASP A 48 -0.81 -2.98 -6.64
N PHE A 49 0.48 -3.17 -6.34
CA PHE A 49 1.57 -2.75 -7.22
C PHE A 49 1.57 -3.49 -8.55
N ARG A 50 1.13 -4.76 -8.60
CA ARG A 50 0.95 -5.49 -9.88
C ARG A 50 -0.17 -4.92 -10.74
N LEU A 51 -1.20 -4.35 -10.14
CA LEU A 51 -2.26 -3.64 -10.89
C LEU A 51 -1.73 -2.31 -11.44
N TYR A 52 -0.78 -1.70 -10.73
CA TYR A 52 -0.14 -0.46 -11.14
C TYR A 52 0.95 -0.66 -12.21
N ASP A 53 1.83 -1.63 -12.02
CA ASP A 53 2.90 -2.02 -12.94
C ASP A 53 2.72 -3.50 -13.31
N PRO A 54 2.05 -3.81 -14.45
CA PRO A 54 1.85 -5.18 -14.90
C PRO A 54 3.15 -5.92 -15.25
N ALA A 55 4.25 -5.20 -15.47
CA ALA A 55 5.56 -5.79 -15.73
C ALA A 55 6.28 -6.18 -14.43
N PHE A 56 5.81 -5.71 -13.27
CA PHE A 56 6.37 -6.07 -11.97
C PHE A 56 6.31 -7.58 -11.77
N ARG A 57 7.46 -8.16 -11.42
CA ARG A 57 7.64 -9.56 -11.04
C ARG A 57 8.33 -9.57 -9.68
N PRO A 58 7.60 -9.77 -8.57
CA PRO A 58 8.25 -9.91 -7.29
C PRO A 58 9.09 -11.18 -7.26
N GLY A 59 10.20 -11.15 -6.54
CA GLY A 59 10.95 -12.36 -6.23
C GLY A 59 10.17 -13.26 -5.28
N LEU A 60 10.48 -14.56 -5.27
CA LEU A 60 9.98 -15.52 -4.29
C LEU A 60 11.16 -16.23 -3.67
N GLU A 61 11.32 -16.11 -2.35
CA GLU A 61 12.34 -16.84 -1.60
C GLU A 61 11.72 -17.48 -0.36
N LYS A 62 11.81 -18.82 -0.26
CA LYS A 62 11.28 -19.61 0.87
C LYS A 62 9.80 -19.32 1.19
N GLY A 63 9.00 -19.04 0.16
CA GLY A 63 7.58 -18.70 0.30
C GLY A 63 7.29 -17.24 0.62
N ASN A 64 8.32 -16.40 0.84
CA ASN A 64 8.15 -14.97 1.05
C ASN A 64 8.30 -14.21 -0.27
N ILE A 65 7.41 -13.23 -0.48
CA ILE A 65 7.51 -12.27 -1.58
C ILE A 65 8.66 -11.32 -1.27
N ILE A 66 9.59 -11.16 -2.22
CA ILE A 66 10.65 -10.15 -2.16
C ILE A 66 10.28 -9.01 -3.10
N VAL A 67 10.22 -7.81 -2.55
CA VAL A 67 9.93 -6.59 -3.28
C VAL A 67 11.18 -5.71 -3.25
N PRO A 68 11.67 -5.24 -4.40
CA PRO A 68 12.76 -4.25 -4.45
C PRO A 68 12.35 -2.96 -3.73
N GLU A 69 13.24 -2.42 -2.91
CA GLU A 69 12.98 -1.17 -2.16
C GLU A 69 12.58 -0.01 -3.08
N GLU A 70 13.19 0.09 -4.27
CA GLU A 70 12.84 1.09 -5.28
C GLU A 70 11.37 1.02 -5.70
N SER A 71 10.79 -0.18 -5.76
CA SER A 71 9.37 -0.36 -6.07
C SER A 71 8.47 0.21 -4.98
N ILE A 72 8.87 0.06 -3.71
CA ILE A 72 8.16 0.62 -2.55
C ILE A 72 8.25 2.14 -2.58
N CYS A 73 9.45 2.70 -2.76
CA CYS A 73 9.65 4.14 -2.86
C CYS A 73 8.81 4.75 -3.99
N ARG A 74 8.83 4.14 -5.17
CA ARG A 74 8.02 4.58 -6.33
C ARG A 74 6.53 4.54 -6.01
N TYR A 75 6.05 3.43 -5.45
CA TYR A 75 4.65 3.28 -5.09
C TYR A 75 4.18 4.34 -4.10
N ILE A 76 4.91 4.55 -3.00
CA ILE A 76 4.50 5.53 -1.98
C ILE A 76 4.51 6.94 -2.57
N ASN A 77 5.55 7.33 -3.32
CA ASN A 77 5.66 8.66 -3.90
C ASN A 77 4.55 8.99 -4.92
N GLU A 78 4.09 7.99 -5.68
CA GLU A 78 3.14 8.21 -6.78
C GLU A 78 1.68 7.93 -6.39
N LYS A 79 1.45 6.90 -5.55
CA LYS A 79 0.09 6.45 -5.19
C LYS A 79 -0.39 6.98 -3.85
N VAL A 80 0.49 7.09 -2.86
CA VAL A 80 0.07 7.52 -1.51
C VAL A 80 -0.02 9.04 -1.46
N LYS A 81 -1.25 9.54 -1.32
CA LYS A 81 -1.53 10.97 -1.22
C LYS A 81 -2.01 11.29 0.20
N ILE A 82 -1.20 12.03 0.94
CA ILE A 82 -1.54 12.46 2.30
C ILE A 82 -2.11 13.86 2.24
N TYR A 83 -3.33 14.04 2.77
CA TYR A 83 -3.98 15.34 2.83
C TYR A 83 -4.11 15.79 4.28
N VAL A 84 -3.69 17.03 4.56
CA VAL A 84 -3.91 17.70 5.84
C VAL A 84 -4.66 18.99 5.58
N ASN A 85 -5.78 19.20 6.28
CA ASN A 85 -6.65 20.36 6.07
C ASN A 85 -7.01 20.57 4.60
N ARG A 86 -7.31 19.47 3.89
CA ARG A 86 -7.64 19.41 2.45
C ARG A 86 -6.51 19.85 1.51
N LYS A 87 -5.28 20.05 2.02
CA LYS A 87 -4.09 20.33 1.21
C LYS A 87 -3.26 19.07 1.08
N LEU A 88 -2.83 18.77 -0.15
CA LEU A 88 -1.88 17.69 -0.42
C LEU A 88 -0.54 18.04 0.22
N LEU A 89 -0.05 17.16 1.10
CA LEU A 89 1.31 17.25 1.60
C LEU A 89 2.27 16.68 0.57
N LYS A 90 3.23 17.50 0.15
CA LYS A 90 4.37 17.03 -0.64
C LYS A 90 5.37 16.40 0.31
N GLY A 91 5.67 15.13 0.11
CA GLY A 91 6.64 14.38 0.89
C GLY A 91 7.69 13.75 -0.02
N ILE A 92 8.80 13.38 0.60
CA ILE A 92 9.80 12.47 0.06
C ILE A 92 9.99 11.35 1.09
N LEU A 93 10.24 10.13 0.62
CA LEU A 93 10.49 8.97 1.48
C LEU A 93 11.91 9.01 2.06
#